data_AF-A0A3N5LMZ9-F1
#
_entry.id   AF-A0A3N5LMZ9-F1
#
_cell.length_a   1.000
_cell.length_b   1.000
_cell.length_c   1.000
_cell.angle_alpha   90.00
_cell.angle_beta   90.00
_cell.angle_gamma   90.00
#
_symmetry.space_group_name_H-M   'P 1'
#
loop_
_entity.id
_entity.type
_entity.pdbx_description
1 polymer ?
#
loop_
_entity_poly.entity_id
_entity_poly.type
_entity_poly.pdbx_seq_one_letter_code
_entity_poly.pdbx_strand_id
1 'polypeptide(L)'
;MDGSCNREMLSGYLANRLTLEDQLDFLIHVDSCSHCWDEVYNATKSKHPHYYKTTARQVKVSKQEMGEDEAFQEPEEVFEVA
;
A
#
# COMPACT_ATOMS: atom_id res chain seq x y z
N MET A 1 -23.63 -11.62 -5.45
CA MET A 1 -23.03 -11.18 -6.72
C MET A 1 -21.91 -12.14 -6.99
N ASP A 2 -22.12 -13.10 -7.90
CA ASP A 2 -21.11 -14.08 -8.28
C ASP A 2 -19.95 -13.34 -8.97
N GLY A 3 -18.98 -12.96 -8.14
CA GLY A 3 -17.83 -12.13 -8.45
C GLY A 3 -16.78 -12.89 -9.26
N SER A 4 -17.10 -13.18 -10.53
CA SER A 4 -16.09 -13.62 -11.48
C SER A 4 -15.16 -12.44 -11.77
N CYS A 5 -13.92 -12.51 -11.29
CA CYS A 5 -12.89 -11.53 -11.58
C CYS A 5 -12.67 -11.47 -13.09
N ASN A 6 -13.05 -10.36 -13.72
CA ASN A 6 -12.86 -10.20 -15.16
C ASN A 6 -11.39 -9.85 -15.44
N ARG A 7 -10.64 -10.86 -15.89
CA ARG A 7 -9.20 -10.74 -16.20
C ARG A 7 -8.92 -9.73 -17.31
N GLU A 8 -9.85 -9.55 -18.25
CA GLU A 8 -9.71 -8.54 -19.30
C GLU A 8 -9.76 -7.14 -18.72
N MET A 9 -10.72 -6.86 -17.84
CA MET A 9 -10.79 -5.58 -17.11
C MET A 9 -9.54 -5.34 -16.27
N LEU A 10 -9.06 -6.33 -15.51
CA LEU A 10 -7.81 -6.18 -14.75
C LEU A 10 -6.64 -5.79 -15.67
N SER A 11 -6.46 -6.50 -16.79
CA SER A 11 -5.37 -6.20 -17.73
C SER A 11 -5.53 -4.83 -18.40
N GLY A 12 -6.76 -4.43 -18.72
CA GLY A 12 -7.08 -3.13 -19.27
C GLY A 12 -6.83 -2.00 -18.28
N TYR A 13 -7.11 -2.23 -17.00
CA TYR A 13 -6.86 -1.29 -15.91
C TYR A 13 -5.36 -1.08 -15.71
N LEU A 14 -4.60 -2.16 -15.60
CA LEU A 14 -3.14 -2.08 -15.42
C LEU A 14 -2.41 -1.41 -16.59
N ALA A 15 -2.98 -1.52 -17.78
CA ALA A 15 -2.48 -0.92 -19.03
C ALA A 15 -3.05 0.48 -19.32
N ASN A 16 -3.94 1.03 -18.47
CA ASN A 16 -4.66 2.29 -18.70
C ASN A 16 -5.40 2.35 -20.06
N ARG A 17 -6.01 1.23 -20.49
CA ARG A 17 -6.74 1.11 -21.77
C ARG A 17 -8.26 1.06 -21.62
N LEU A 18 -8.75 1.00 -20.39
CA LEU A 18 -10.19 1.03 -20.10
C LEU A 18 -10.75 2.45 -20.27
N THR A 19 -12.02 2.52 -20.64
CA THR A 19 -12.80 3.75 -20.57
C THR A 19 -12.98 4.20 -19.11
N LEU A 20 -13.35 5.45 -18.89
CA LEU A 20 -13.54 5.98 -17.54
C LEU A 20 -14.67 5.25 -16.80
N GLU A 21 -15.75 4.88 -17.51
CA GLU A 21 -16.87 4.12 -16.95
C GLU A 21 -16.42 2.74 -16.48
N ASP A 22 -15.69 2.01 -17.34
CA ASP A 22 -15.18 0.68 -17.00
C ASP A 22 -14.14 0.71 -15.86
N GLN A 23 -13.36 1.80 -15.75
CA GLN A 23 -12.43 1.98 -14.64
C GLN A 23 -13.16 2.12 -13.31
N LEU A 24 -14.26 2.88 -13.26
CA LEU A 24 -15.05 3.05 -12.05
C LEU A 24 -15.72 1.74 -11.63
N ASP A 25 -16.30 1.02 -12.60
CA ASP A 25 -16.93 -0.28 -12.34
C ASP A 25 -15.92 -1.31 -11.82
N PHE A 26 -14.73 -1.36 -12.44
CA PHE A 26 -13.64 -2.20 -11.96
C PHE A 26 -13.17 -1.82 -10.55
N LEU A 27 -13.09 -0.53 -10.22
CA LEU A 27 -12.70 -0.08 -8.87
C LEU A 27 -13.72 -0.46 -7.80
N ILE A 28 -15.02 -0.38 -8.10
CA ILE A 28 -16.09 -0.86 -7.21
C ILE A 28 -15.93 -2.37 -6.97
N HIS A 29 -15.60 -3.14 -8.01
CA HIS A 29 -15.32 -4.56 -7.87
C HIS A 29 -14.11 -4.82 -6.97
N VAL A 30 -13.00 -4.09 -7.16
CA VAL A 30 -11.77 -4.22 -6.35
C VAL A 30 -12.04 -4.02 -4.86
N ASP A 31 -12.91 -3.07 -4.49
CA ASP A 31 -13.28 -2.83 -3.09
C ASP A 31 -13.94 -4.06 -2.44
N SER A 32 -14.71 -4.82 -3.22
CA SER A 32 -15.39 -6.04 -2.76
C SER A 32 -14.57 -7.33 -2.94
N CYS A 33 -13.48 -7.30 -3.72
CA CYS A 33 -12.75 -8.48 -4.16
C CYS A 33 -11.27 -8.43 -3.77
N SER A 34 -10.90 -9.18 -2.72
CA SER A 34 -9.52 -9.25 -2.23
C SER A 34 -8.53 -9.77 -3.28
N HIS A 35 -8.96 -10.68 -4.15
CA HIS A 35 -8.09 -11.22 -5.21
C HIS A 35 -7.70 -10.15 -6.24
N CYS A 36 -8.67 -9.38 -6.73
CA CYS A 36 -8.41 -8.27 -7.65
C CYS A 36 -7.59 -7.16 -6.99
N TRP A 37 -7.82 -6.91 -5.69
CA TRP A 37 -7.01 -5.98 -4.91
C TRP A 37 -5.54 -6.42 -4.84
N ASP A 38 -5.27 -7.68 -4.52
CA ASP A 38 -3.91 -8.22 -4.46
C ASP A 38 -3.19 -8.12 -5.80
N GLU A 39 -3.87 -8.42 -6.91
CA GLU A 39 -3.30 -8.31 -8.25
C GLU A 39 -2.93 -6.86 -8.60
N VAL A 40 -3.83 -5.90 -8.33
CA VAL A 40 -3.58 -4.47 -8.56
C VAL A 40 -2.45 -3.95 -7.66
N TYR A 41 -2.43 -4.35 -6.39
CA TYR A 41 -1.39 -3.99 -5.45
C TYR A 41 -0.03 -4.54 -5.88
N ASN A 42 0.05 -5.82 -6.23
CA ASN A 42 1.28 -6.47 -6.68
C ASN A 42 1.80 -5.85 -7.99
N ALA A 43 0.92 -5.57 -8.94
CA ALA A 43 1.30 -4.90 -10.18
C ALA A 43 1.84 -3.48 -9.90
N THR A 44 1.19 -2.71 -9.03
CA THR A 44 1.65 -1.36 -8.65
C THR A 44 2.97 -1.41 -7.89
N LYS A 45 3.11 -2.37 -6.97
CA LYS A 45 4.35 -2.64 -6.23
C LYS A 45 5.51 -3.00 -7.16
N SER A 46 5.25 -3.82 -8.18
CA SER A 46 6.26 -4.22 -9.17
C SER A 46 6.76 -3.04 -10.04
N LYS A 47 5.90 -2.06 -10.32
CA LYS A 47 6.28 -0.82 -11.03
C LYS A 47 7.22 0.06 -10.19
N HIS A 48 7.21 -0.12 -8.87
CA HIS A 48 7.96 0.71 -7.93
C HIS A 48 8.85 -0.12 -6.98
N PRO A 49 9.83 -0.89 -7.48
CA PRO A 49 10.66 -1.76 -6.63
C PRO A 49 11.40 -1.02 -5.51
N HIS A 50 11.73 0.25 -5.73
CA HIS A 50 12.43 1.09 -4.75
C HIS A 50 11.58 1.50 -3.55
N TYR A 51 10.25 1.57 -3.70
CA TYR A 51 9.32 1.97 -2.63
C TYR A 51 8.99 0.82 -1.68
N TYR A 52 9.05 -0.42 -2.18
CA TYR A 52 8.68 -1.62 -1.41
C TYR A 52 9.87 -2.54 -1.13
N LYS A 53 11.11 -2.05 -1.31
CA LYS A 53 12.30 -2.74 -0.80
C LYS A 53 12.17 -2.84 0.71
N THR A 54 11.86 -4.03 1.20
CA THR A 54 12.20 -4.41 2.57
C THR A 54 13.69 -4.18 2.72
N THR A 55 14.07 -3.27 3.61
CA THR A 55 15.43 -3.04 4.09
C THR A 55 15.94 -4.28 4.83
N ALA A 56 16.04 -5.42 4.14
CA ALA A 56 16.74 -6.62 4.59
C ALA A 56 18.25 -6.50 4.32
N ARG A 57 18.79 -5.28 4.23
CA ARG A 57 20.19 -5.08 4.55
C ARG A 57 20.24 -5.21 6.06
N GLN A 58 20.46 -6.43 6.54
CA GLN A 58 20.84 -6.71 7.92
C GLN A 58 22.07 -5.85 8.22
N VAL A 59 21.84 -4.65 8.74
CA VAL A 59 22.89 -3.90 9.43
C VAL A 59 23.09 -4.73 10.68
N LYS A 60 24.17 -5.51 10.71
CA LYS A 60 24.72 -6.05 11.95
C LYS A 60 25.07 -4.82 12.78
N VAL A 61 24.14 -4.38 13.61
CA VAL A 61 24.39 -3.34 14.61
C VAL A 61 25.37 -3.98 15.58
N SER A 62 26.66 -3.71 15.37
CA SER A 62 27.67 -3.97 16.37
C SER A 62 27.27 -3.18 17.61
N LYS A 63 27.10 -3.90 18.72
CA LYS A 63 26.69 -3.42 20.03
C LYS A 63 27.82 -2.58 20.65
N GLN A 64 27.99 -1.36 20.17
CA GLN A 64 28.81 -0.27 20.69
C GLN A 64 28.63 0.83 19.63
N GLU A 65 27.90 1.90 19.85
CA GLU A 65 28.30 2.96 20.78
C GLU A 65 27.05 3.67 21.33
N MET A 66 27.05 3.79 22.65
CA MET A 66 26.17 4.62 23.45
C MET A 66 26.44 6.08 23.08
N GLY A 67 25.47 6.74 22.47
CA GLY A 67 25.45 8.18 22.23
C GLY A 67 24.08 8.67 22.63
N GLU A 68 24.00 9.19 23.84
CA GLU A 68 22.88 9.96 24.38
C GLU A 68 22.54 11.08 23.39
N ASP A 69 21.25 11.28 23.07
CA ASP A 69 20.61 12.60 23.11
C ASP A 69 19.18 12.61 22.52
N GLU A 70 18.29 13.20 23.32
CA GLU A 70 16.97 13.74 23.04
C GLU A 70 15.79 12.79 22.75
N ALA A 71 15.11 12.43 23.85
CA ALA A 71 13.71 12.03 23.86
C ALA A 71 12.85 13.10 23.18
N PHE A 72 12.30 12.76 22.02
CA PHE A 72 11.24 13.53 21.36
C PHE A 72 10.01 13.54 22.28
N GLN A 73 9.83 14.62 23.03
CA GLN A 73 8.62 14.89 23.82
C GLN A 73 7.48 15.20 22.85
N GLU A 74 6.51 14.30 22.72
CA GLU A 74 5.19 14.63 22.20
C GLU A 74 4.41 15.37 23.30
N PRO A 75 3.93 16.61 23.09
CA PRO A 75 2.94 17.19 23.98
C PRO A 75 1.56 16.58 23.69
N GLU A 76 1.10 15.68 24.57
CA GLU A 76 -0.32 15.34 24.70
C GLU A 76 -1.10 16.59 25.15
N GLU A 77 -1.78 17.27 24.22
CA GLU A 77 -2.82 18.23 24.60
C GLU A 77 -4.08 17.47 25.02
N VAL A 78 -4.20 17.22 26.32
CA VAL A 78 -5.42 16.72 26.96
C VAL A 78 -6.37 17.91 27.16
N PHE A 79 -7.46 17.98 26.40
CA PHE A 79 -8.54 18.93 26.67
C PHE A 79 -9.62 18.26 27.53
N GLU A 80 -9.67 18.61 28.81
CA GLU A 80 -10.82 18.36 29.69
C GLU A 80 -11.95 19.34 29.36
N VAL A 81 -13.17 18.84 29.15
CA VAL A 81 -14.38 19.68 29.08
C VAL A 81 -15.17 19.44 30.37
N ALA A 82 -15.36 20.54 31.12
CA ALA A 82 -16.03 20.65 32.40
C ALA A 82 -17.55 20.40 32.35
#